data_AF-A0A2R6A5M4-F1
#
_entry.id   AF-A0A2R6A5M4-F1
#
_cell.length_a   1.000
_cell.length_b   1.000
_cell.length_c   1.000
_cell.angle_alpha   90.00
_cell.angle_beta   90.00
_cell.angle_gamma   90.00
#
_symmetry.space_group_name_H-M   'P 1'
#
loop_
_entity.id
_entity.type
_entity.pdbx_description
1 polymer ?
#
loop_
_entity_poly.entity_id
_entity_poly.type
_entity_poly.pdbx_seq_one_letter_code
_entity_poly.pdbx_strand_id
1 'polypeptide(L)'
;MVALIAWVIRFAPVLVYYTQLFVIMFVLTMMVSMFLGASVYLFYPSSLSLSAILGENMFVMVLGLIYVFENLQRPAKTVSGVWW
;
A
#
# COMPACT_ATOMS: atom_id res chain seq x y z
N MET A 1 -20.72 -25.48 2.76
CA MET A 1 -19.28 -25.46 3.14
C MET A 1 -18.36 -25.68 1.94
N VAL A 2 -18.50 -26.78 1.18
CA VAL A 2 -17.61 -27.10 0.04
C VAL A 2 -17.57 -25.99 -1.02
N ALA A 3 -18.73 -25.42 -1.38
CA ALA A 3 -18.80 -24.30 -2.34
C ALA A 3 -18.07 -23.03 -1.86
N LEU A 4 -18.05 -22.77 -0.56
CA LEU A 4 -17.41 -21.61 0.05
C LEU A 4 -15.88 -21.79 0.08
N ILE A 5 -15.41 -23.01 0.35
CA ILE A 5 -13.99 -23.39 0.28
C ILE A 5 -13.49 -23.32 -1.18
N ALA A 6 -14.25 -23.87 -2.14
CA ALA A 6 -13.90 -23.80 -3.56
C ALA A 6 -13.87 -22.35 -4.07
N TRP A 7 -14.76 -21.51 -3.58
CA TRP A 7 -14.78 -20.07 -3.87
C TRP A 7 -13.54 -19.37 -3.31
N VAL A 8 -13.18 -19.61 -2.04
CA VAL A 8 -11.95 -19.07 -1.42
C VAL A 8 -10.71 -19.50 -2.19
N ILE A 9 -10.57 -20.77 -2.57
CA ILE A 9 -9.41 -21.28 -3.32
C ILE A 9 -9.29 -20.61 -4.69
N ARG A 10 -10.41 -20.36 -5.39
CA ARG A 10 -10.42 -19.71 -6.70
C ARG A 10 -9.98 -18.25 -6.65
N PHE A 11 -10.33 -17.52 -5.59
CA PHE A 11 -10.03 -16.08 -5.48
C PHE A 11 -8.78 -15.77 -4.64
N ALA A 12 -8.29 -16.71 -3.82
CA ALA A 12 -7.07 -16.56 -3.03
C ALA A 12 -5.83 -16.13 -3.84
N PRO A 13 -5.47 -16.75 -4.98
CA PRO A 13 -4.26 -16.35 -5.72
C PRO A 13 -4.37 -14.94 -6.32
N VAL A 14 -5.58 -14.55 -6.73
CA VAL A 14 -5.84 -13.19 -7.25
C VAL A 14 -5.70 -12.16 -6.12
N LEU A 15 -6.22 -12.47 -4.93
CA LEU A 15 -6.07 -11.62 -3.75
C LEU A 15 -4.60 -11.46 -3.33
N VAL A 16 -3.83 -12.54 -3.37
CA VAL A 16 -2.39 -12.54 -3.07
C VAL A 16 -1.63 -11.66 -4.07
N TYR A 17 -1.91 -11.79 -5.37
CA TYR A 17 -1.26 -10.98 -6.42
C TYR A 17 -1.50 -9.48 -6.22
N TYR A 18 -2.76 -9.05 -6.02
CA TYR A 18 -3.08 -7.64 -5.80
C TYR A 18 -2.49 -7.09 -4.49
N THR A 19 -2.46 -7.92 -3.44
CA THR A 19 -1.84 -7.54 -2.17
C THR A 19 -0.32 -7.39 -2.33
N GLN A 20 0.34 -8.30 -3.05
CA GLN A 20 1.77 -8.20 -3.34
C GLN A 20 2.09 -6.96 -4.19
N LEU A 21 1.32 -6.70 -5.23
CA LEU A 21 1.51 -5.55 -6.12
C LEU A 21 1.31 -4.24 -5.36
N PHE A 22 0.32 -4.19 -4.47
CA PHE A 22 0.15 -3.07 -3.55
C PHE A 22 1.34 -2.89 -2.61
N VAL A 23 1.81 -3.95 -1.95
CA VAL A 23 2.96 -3.89 -1.03
C VAL A 23 4.20 -3.39 -1.76
N ILE A 24 4.44 -3.85 -3.00
CA ILE A 24 5.54 -3.37 -3.84
C ILE A 24 5.40 -1.88 -4.12
N MET A 25 4.22 -1.42 -4.54
CA MET A 25 3.98 0.01 -4.80
C MET A 25 4.14 0.85 -3.54
N PHE A 26 3.64 0.39 -2.39
CA PHE A 26 3.78 1.07 -1.10
C PHE A 26 5.25 1.18 -0.69
N VAL A 27 6.02 0.10 -0.79
CA VAL A 27 7.45 0.10 -0.49
C VAL A 27 8.19 1.06 -1.43
N LEU A 28 7.89 1.05 -2.73
CA LEU A 28 8.47 2.00 -3.68
C LEU A 28 8.14 3.45 -3.31
N THR A 29 6.88 3.76 -2.97
CA THR A 29 6.47 5.09 -2.52
C THR A 29 7.24 5.52 -1.26
N MET A 30 7.40 4.62 -0.30
CA MET A 30 8.18 4.88 0.93
C MET A 30 9.66 5.11 0.63
N MET A 31 10.27 4.35 -0.28
CA MET A 31 11.66 4.54 -0.69
C MET A 31 11.86 5.90 -1.37
N VAL A 32 10.94 6.31 -2.24
CA VAL A 32 10.97 7.63 -2.90
C VAL A 32 10.79 8.75 -1.88
N SER A 33 9.81 8.64 -0.98
CA SER A 33 9.58 9.58 0.13
C SER A 33 10.84 9.78 0.98
N MET A 34 11.49 8.68 1.39
CA MET A 34 12.73 8.76 2.16
C MET A 34 13.88 9.37 1.37
N PHE A 35 14.01 9.06 0.07
CA PHE A 35 15.04 9.63 -0.78
C PHE A 35 14.88 11.14 -0.97
N LEU A 36 13.65 11.61 -1.23
CA LEU A 36 13.34 13.04 -1.34
C LEU A 36 13.60 13.76 -0.02
N GLY A 37 13.13 13.17 1.08
CA GLY A 37 13.38 13.69 2.42
C GLY A 37 14.87 13.82 2.73
N ALA A 38 15.64 12.75 2.52
CA ALA A 38 17.10 12.77 2.72
C ALA A 38 17.80 13.80 1.82
N SER A 39 17.34 13.98 0.59
CA SER A 39 17.85 15.00 -0.33
C SER A 39 17.64 16.41 0.23
N VAL A 40 16.46 16.72 0.77
CA VAL A 40 16.17 18.01 1.42
C VAL A 40 17.10 18.26 2.61
N TYR A 41 17.36 17.23 3.43
CA TYR A 41 18.28 17.35 4.57
C TYR A 41 19.72 17.62 4.13
N LEU A 42 20.18 17.00 3.04
CA LEU A 42 21.54 17.22 2.51
C LEU A 42 21.78 18.68 2.12
N PHE A 43 20.79 19.35 1.54
CA PHE A 43 20.92 20.76 1.14
C PHE A 43 20.69 21.76 2.28
N TYR A 44 19.85 21.40 3.26
CA TYR A 44 19.52 22.27 4.40
C TYR A 44 19.58 21.48 5.72
N PRO A 45 20.77 21.15 6.24
CA PRO A 45 20.91 20.34 7.44
C PRO A 45 20.52 21.16 8.68
N SER A 46 19.34 20.86 9.23
CA SER A 46 18.83 21.50 10.46
C SER A 46 17.90 20.56 11.21
N SER A 47 17.73 20.78 12.50
CA SER A 47 16.75 20.02 13.31
C SER A 47 15.32 20.22 12.80
N LEU A 48 15.04 21.40 12.25
CA LEU A 48 13.74 21.74 11.68
C LEU A 48 13.47 20.96 10.39
N SER A 49 14.43 20.91 9.47
CA SER A 49 14.30 20.12 8.24
C SER A 49 14.22 18.62 8.53
N LEU A 50 15.01 18.10 9.48
CA LEU A 50 14.90 16.72 9.93
C LEU A 50 13.49 16.39 10.45
N SER A 51 12.92 17.27 11.30
CA SER A 51 11.57 17.07 11.84
C SER A 51 10.48 17.12 10.76
N ALA A 52 10.63 18.00 9.76
CA ALA A 52 9.71 18.09 8.63
C ALA A 52 9.75 16.83 7.76
N ILE A 53 10.95 16.31 7.46
CA ILE A 53 11.14 15.07 6.70
C ILE A 53 10.57 13.87 7.44
N LEU A 54 10.80 13.79 8.75
CA LEU A 54 10.28 12.71 9.58
C LEU A 54 8.74 12.74 9.58
N GLY A 55 8.16 13.93 9.71
CA GLY A 55 6.71 14.15 9.60
C GLY A 55 6.14 13.76 8.24
N GLU A 56 6.79 14.15 7.14
CA GLU A 56 6.41 13.77 5.78
C GLU A 56 6.40 12.24 5.61
N ASN A 57 7.47 11.56 6.02
CA ASN A 57 7.56 10.10 5.93
C ASN A 57 6.48 9.39 6.79
N MET A 58 6.22 9.91 7.99
CA MET A 58 5.13 9.39 8.84
C MET A 58 3.75 9.61 8.18
N PHE A 59 3.53 10.76 7.56
CA PHE A 59 2.28 11.07 6.87
C PHE A 59 2.03 10.12 5.69
N VAL A 60 3.04 9.92 4.83
CA VAL A 60 2.97 8.96 3.70
C VAL A 60 2.70 7.54 4.20
N MET A 61 3.35 7.12 5.28
CA MET A 61 3.12 5.82 5.90
C MET A 61 1.67 5.66 6.40
N VAL A 62 1.14 6.65 7.12
CA VAL A 62 -0.23 6.62 7.64
C VAL A 62 -1.26 6.56 6.51
N LEU A 63 -1.09 7.35 5.45
CA LEU A 63 -1.99 7.30 4.28
C LEU A 63 -1.94 5.93 3.60
N GLY A 64 -0.75 5.36 3.44
CA GLY A 64 -0.59 4.02 2.87
C GLY A 64 -1.27 2.94 3.74
N LEU A 65 -1.15 3.03 5.06
CA LEU A 65 -1.83 2.11 5.97
C LEU A 65 -3.35 2.26 5.93
N ILE A 66 -3.88 3.49 5.89
CA ILE A 66 -5.32 3.74 5.72
C ILE A 66 -5.82 3.09 4.43
N TYR A 67 -5.11 3.30 3.32
CA TYR A 67 -5.45 2.68 2.05
C TYR A 67 -5.43 1.15 2.12
N VAL A 68 -4.46 0.54 2.83
CA VAL A 68 -4.45 -0.90 3.09
C VAL A 68 -5.70 -1.33 3.82
N PHE A 69 -6.03 -0.69 4.94
CA PHE A 69 -7.18 -1.08 5.75
C PHE A 69 -8.50 -0.92 4.99
N GLU A 70 -8.67 0.15 4.20
CA GLU A 70 -9.85 0.32 3.36
C GLU A 70 -9.95 -0.74 2.26
N ASN A 71 -8.85 -1.10 1.61
CA ASN A 71 -8.87 -2.09 0.52
C ASN A 71 -8.92 -3.54 1.02
N LEU A 72 -8.43 -3.82 2.22
CA LEU A 72 -8.63 -5.12 2.89
C LEU A 72 -10.09 -5.32 3.33
N GLN A 73 -10.80 -4.23 3.66
CA GLN A 73 -12.20 -4.28 4.06
C GLN A 73 -13.17 -4.33 2.88
N ARG A 74 -12.72 -3.97 1.67
CA ARG A 74 -13.55 -4.09 0.47
C ARG A 74 -13.66 -5.57 0.09
N PRO A 75 -14.87 -6.18 0.12
CA PRO A 75 -15.05 -7.51 -0.44
C PRO A 75 -14.58 -7.46 -1.89
N ALA A 76 -13.76 -8.45 -2.29
CA ALA A 76 -13.27 -8.56 -3.66
C ALA A 76 -14.46 -8.35 -4.59
N LYS A 77 -14.49 -7.23 -5.31
CA LYS A 77 -15.51 -7.02 -6.34
C LYS A 77 -15.33 -8.16 -7.31
N THR A 78 -16.22 -9.14 -7.22
CA THR A 78 -16.39 -10.15 -8.24
C THR A 78 -16.47 -9.38 -9.53
N VAL A 79 -15.47 -9.54 -10.39
CA VAL A 79 -15.57 -9.10 -11.79
C VAL A 79 -16.62 -10.02 -12.40
N SER A 80 -17.90 -9.74 -12.10
CA SER A 80 -19.05 -10.34 -12.74
C SER A 80 -19.27 -9.57 -14.03
N GLY A 81 -18.31 -9.73 -14.94
CA GLY A 81 -18.43 -9.33 -16.32
C GLY A 81 -18.56 -10.60 -17.17
N VAL A 82 -19.80 -11.06 -17.35
CA VAL A 82 -20.29 -11.81 -18.54
C VAL A 82 -19.66 -13.21 -18.73
N TRP A 83 -20.30 -14.29 -18.26
CA TRP A 83 -21.26 -15.18 -18.98
C TRP A 83 -20.71 -15.70 -20.32
N TRP A 84 -20.77 -17.02 -20.48
CA TRP A 84 -20.28 -17.89 -21.58
C TRP A 84 -18.83 -18.36 -21.47
#